data_AF-A0A835G9R0-F1
#
_entry.id   AF-A0A835G9R0-F1
#
_cell.length_a   1.000
_cell.length_b   1.000
_cell.length_c   1.000
_cell.angle_alpha   90.00
_cell.angle_beta   90.00
_cell.angle_gamma   90.00
#
_symmetry.space_group_name_H-M   'P 1'
#
loop_
_entity.id
_entity.type
_entity.pdbx_description
1 polymer ?
#
loop_
_entity_poly.entity_id
_entity_poly.type
_entity_poly.pdbx_seq_one_letter_code
_entity_poly.pdbx_strand_id
1 'polypeptide(L)'
;MSQDEGFFKKFHETINNSLDDVTRNNFANLETNTKRVSYLCSLPTVRNYNLIDDLQKCQTGGEFPVKKDLEKARQLKDEGNKAVQKGDWAKAMQLYSQSMVHMPEKETEELSIVLANRSAALNHLEQYEDALADIKKCLNLGYPRHLRYKVYERKARCLLVLKRNKEAISAFQDTISSLDEATKLEKEKRQKMRTDSKLMLEILNKGLVLAGNPKDPEPLKKTPPKPKLPGKHNSQYPAASEAIQIDSDEVRGRFATATKDIEGWRDLACRKTS
;
A
#
# COMPACT_ATOMS: atom_id res chain seq x y z
N MET A 1 -3.52 -2.57 -27.57
CA MET A 1 -4.33 -3.05 -26.43
C MET A 1 -3.61 -4.28 -25.89
N SER A 2 -2.94 -4.16 -24.75
CA SER A 2 -2.09 -5.23 -24.20
C SER A 2 -2.95 -6.37 -23.65
N GLN A 3 -2.80 -7.56 -24.25
CA GLN A 3 -3.41 -8.83 -23.83
C GLN A 3 -2.55 -9.53 -22.75
N ASP A 4 -2.08 -8.82 -21.74
CA ASP A 4 -1.40 -9.46 -20.60
C ASP A 4 -2.27 -9.36 -19.34
N GLU A 5 -3.35 -10.15 -19.34
CA GLU A 5 -4.15 -10.37 -18.15
C GLU A 5 -3.47 -11.42 -17.27
N GLY A 6 -2.73 -10.95 -16.26
CA GLY A 6 -2.09 -11.83 -15.30
C GLY A 6 -3.10 -12.77 -14.62
N PHE A 7 -2.64 -13.98 -14.30
CA PHE A 7 -3.41 -15.09 -13.72
C PHE A 7 -4.51 -14.63 -12.75
N PHE A 8 -4.16 -13.85 -11.72
CA PHE A 8 -5.10 -13.45 -10.67
C PHE A 8 -6.25 -12.59 -11.18
N LYS A 9 -6.03 -11.74 -12.20
CA LYS A 9 -7.08 -10.90 -12.77
C LYS A 9 -8.09 -11.78 -13.53
N LYS A 10 -7.58 -12.64 -14.43
CA LYS A 10 -8.41 -13.58 -15.19
C LYS A 10 -9.18 -14.52 -14.27
N PHE A 11 -8.52 -15.08 -13.25
CA PHE A 11 -9.15 -15.90 -12.23
C PHE A 11 -10.25 -15.12 -11.51
N HIS A 12 -9.95 -13.94 -10.98
CA HIS A 12 -10.92 -13.11 -10.26
C HIS A 12 -12.15 -12.75 -11.10
N GLU A 13 -11.94 -12.34 -12.35
CA GLU A 13 -13.04 -12.00 -13.27
C GLU A 13 -13.87 -13.22 -13.65
N THR A 14 -13.22 -14.34 -13.95
CA THR A 14 -13.90 -15.61 -14.26
C THR A 14 -14.78 -16.06 -13.10
N ILE A 15 -14.24 -16.06 -11.88
CA ILE A 15 -15.01 -16.42 -10.70
C ILE A 15 -16.16 -15.44 -10.50
N ASN A 16 -15.90 -14.13 -10.41
CA ASN A 16 -16.95 -13.14 -10.14
C ASN A 16 -18.08 -13.15 -11.17
N ASN A 17 -17.77 -13.33 -12.46
CA ASN A 17 -18.77 -13.41 -13.52
C ASN A 17 -19.61 -14.70 -13.45
N SER A 18 -19.08 -15.75 -12.82
CA SER A 18 -19.79 -17.02 -12.63
C SER A 18 -20.66 -17.08 -11.36
N LEU A 19 -20.46 -16.17 -10.41
CA LEU A 19 -21.22 -16.18 -9.14
C LEU A 19 -22.58 -15.52 -9.33
N ASP A 20 -23.63 -16.16 -8.82
CA ASP A 20 -24.94 -15.54 -8.64
C ASP A 20 -24.97 -14.72 -7.33
N ASP A 21 -26.05 -13.94 -7.17
CA ASP A 21 -26.18 -13.04 -6.01
C ASP A 21 -26.36 -13.82 -4.70
N VAL A 22 -26.95 -15.01 -4.74
CA VAL A 22 -27.07 -15.90 -3.58
C VAL A 22 -25.67 -16.34 -3.11
N THR A 23 -24.81 -16.80 -4.02
CA THR A 23 -23.45 -17.22 -3.70
C THR A 23 -22.60 -16.06 -3.21
N ARG A 24 -22.75 -14.87 -3.80
CA ARG A 24 -22.09 -13.64 -3.34
C ARG A 24 -22.51 -13.28 -1.91
N ASN A 25 -23.80 -13.30 -1.63
CA ASN A 25 -24.33 -12.98 -0.29
C ASN A 25 -23.87 -14.01 0.75
N ASN A 26 -23.92 -15.29 0.42
CA ASN A 26 -23.40 -16.35 1.29
C ASN A 26 -21.91 -16.13 1.60
N PHE A 27 -21.09 -15.82 0.60
CA PHE A 27 -19.66 -15.53 0.77
C PHE A 27 -19.41 -14.30 1.66
N ALA A 28 -20.16 -13.21 1.42
CA ALA A 28 -20.03 -11.96 2.17
C ALA A 28 -20.31 -12.15 3.67
N ASN A 29 -21.27 -13.00 4.01
CA ASN A 29 -21.70 -13.29 5.38
C ASN A 29 -20.75 -14.24 6.14
N LEU A 30 -19.71 -14.79 5.50
CA LEU A 30 -18.74 -15.64 6.20
C LEU A 30 -17.81 -14.81 7.09
N GLU A 31 -17.75 -15.18 8.36
CA GLU A 31 -17.04 -14.40 9.40
C GLU A 31 -15.51 -14.47 9.30
N THR A 32 -14.96 -15.52 8.69
CA THR A 32 -13.50 -15.75 8.68
C THR A 32 -12.97 -16.04 7.28
N ASN A 33 -11.72 -15.65 7.04
CA ASN A 33 -11.05 -15.94 5.76
C ASN A 33 -10.90 -17.44 5.52
N THR A 34 -10.71 -18.25 6.56
CA THR A 34 -10.69 -19.72 6.43
C THR A 34 -12.01 -20.25 5.88
N LYS A 35 -13.15 -19.81 6.45
CA LYS A 35 -14.49 -20.18 5.95
C LYS A 35 -14.67 -19.69 4.51
N ARG A 36 -14.26 -18.45 4.19
CA ARG A 36 -14.32 -17.87 2.84
C ARG A 36 -13.53 -18.68 1.81
N VAL A 37 -12.30 -19.07 2.13
CA VAL A 37 -11.46 -19.89 1.25
C VAL A 37 -12.07 -21.28 1.06
N SER A 38 -12.49 -21.95 2.14
CA SER A 38 -13.15 -23.25 2.03
C SER A 38 -14.43 -23.20 1.19
N TYR A 39 -15.23 -22.14 1.36
CA TYR A 39 -16.43 -21.92 0.56
C TYR A 39 -16.10 -21.73 -0.92
N LEU A 40 -15.15 -20.85 -1.27
CA LEU A 40 -14.72 -20.66 -2.66
C LEU A 40 -14.20 -21.97 -3.27
N CYS A 41 -13.36 -22.74 -2.56
CA CYS A 41 -12.84 -24.02 -3.04
C CYS A 41 -13.94 -25.09 -3.25
N SER A 42 -15.10 -24.94 -2.61
CA SER A 42 -16.25 -25.83 -2.84
C SER A 42 -17.01 -25.52 -4.12
N LEU A 43 -16.83 -24.32 -4.70
CA LEU A 43 -17.54 -23.91 -5.91
C LEU A 43 -17.02 -24.66 -7.14
N PRO A 44 -17.90 -25.22 -7.99
CA PRO A 44 -17.49 -25.93 -9.20
C PRO A 44 -16.59 -25.10 -10.12
N THR A 45 -16.86 -23.80 -10.28
CA THR A 45 -16.04 -22.90 -11.11
C THR A 45 -14.61 -22.80 -10.60
N VAL A 46 -14.40 -22.75 -9.27
CA VAL A 46 -13.07 -22.67 -8.67
C VAL A 46 -12.37 -24.02 -8.77
N ARG A 47 -13.07 -25.11 -8.47
CA ARG A 47 -12.51 -26.48 -8.51
C ARG A 47 -12.10 -26.91 -9.91
N ASN A 48 -12.84 -26.47 -10.93
CA ASN A 48 -12.62 -26.81 -12.33
C ASN A 48 -11.82 -25.74 -13.09
N TYR A 49 -11.38 -24.67 -12.41
CA TYR A 49 -10.55 -23.65 -13.06
C TYR A 49 -9.22 -24.29 -13.49
N ASN A 50 -8.95 -24.30 -14.80
CA ASN A 50 -7.72 -24.88 -15.32
C ASN A 50 -6.52 -24.01 -14.94
N LEU A 51 -5.78 -24.47 -13.93
CA LEU A 51 -4.53 -23.84 -13.51
C LEU A 51 -3.32 -24.30 -14.31
N ILE A 52 -3.43 -25.34 -15.15
CA ILE A 52 -2.28 -25.97 -15.80
C ILE A 52 -1.57 -24.97 -16.71
N ASP A 53 -2.31 -24.24 -17.53
CA ASP A 53 -1.72 -23.27 -18.47
C ASP A 53 -1.01 -22.13 -17.72
N ASP A 54 -1.58 -21.69 -16.60
CA ASP A 54 -1.00 -20.64 -15.76
C ASP A 54 0.20 -21.16 -14.94
N LEU A 55 0.15 -22.42 -14.48
CA LEU A 55 1.26 -23.09 -13.79
C LEU A 55 2.41 -23.40 -14.74
N GLN A 56 2.15 -23.78 -16.00
CA GLN A 56 3.18 -23.97 -17.02
C GLN A 56 3.94 -22.67 -17.31
N LYS A 57 3.23 -21.53 -17.39
CA LYS A 57 3.89 -20.21 -17.44
C LYS A 57 4.79 -19.95 -16.23
N CYS A 58 4.49 -20.54 -15.08
CA CYS A 58 5.31 -20.45 -13.87
C CYS A 58 6.42 -21.53 -13.76
N GLN A 59 6.30 -22.68 -14.44
CA GLN A 59 7.11 -23.87 -14.16
C GLN A 59 8.33 -24.11 -15.05
N THR A 60 8.65 -23.29 -16.05
CA THR A 60 9.73 -23.64 -16.98
C THR A 60 10.61 -22.45 -17.34
N GLY A 61 11.67 -22.17 -16.57
CA GLY A 61 12.75 -21.26 -16.98
C GLY A 61 12.31 -19.92 -17.58
N GLY A 62 11.08 -19.51 -17.29
CA GLY A 62 10.37 -18.45 -17.97
C GLY A 62 10.73 -17.14 -17.31
N GLU A 63 10.82 -16.09 -18.11
CA GLU A 63 11.02 -14.76 -17.58
C GLU A 63 9.95 -14.47 -16.52
N PHE A 64 10.36 -14.11 -15.32
CA PHE A 64 9.44 -13.71 -14.25
C PHE A 64 8.52 -12.61 -14.82
N PRO A 65 7.18 -12.72 -14.68
CA PRO A 65 6.24 -11.87 -15.42
C PRO A 65 6.37 -10.38 -15.06
N VAL A 66 7.02 -10.09 -13.93
CA VAL A 66 7.29 -8.74 -13.48
C VAL A 66 8.76 -8.65 -13.13
N LYS A 67 9.55 -8.00 -13.99
CA LYS A 67 10.94 -7.68 -13.74
C LYS A 67 11.08 -6.27 -13.17
N LYS A 68 12.17 -6.04 -12.44
CA LYS A 68 12.61 -4.70 -12.06
C LYS A 68 13.04 -3.94 -13.31
N ASP A 69 12.41 -2.80 -13.54
CA ASP A 69 12.62 -1.96 -14.71
C ASP A 69 12.36 -0.50 -14.31
N LEU A 70 13.43 0.28 -14.24
CA LEU A 70 13.38 1.68 -13.82
C LEU A 70 12.60 2.55 -14.82
N GLU A 71 12.78 2.32 -16.12
CA GLU A 71 12.09 3.12 -17.15
C GLU A 71 10.60 2.81 -17.15
N LYS A 72 10.22 1.53 -16.98
CA LYS A 72 8.81 1.17 -16.80
C LYS A 72 8.23 1.78 -15.53
N ALA A 73 8.98 1.76 -14.42
CA ALA A 73 8.55 2.38 -13.17
C ALA A 73 8.33 3.90 -13.33
N ARG A 74 9.22 4.60 -14.04
CA ARG A 74 9.09 6.03 -14.36
C ARG A 74 7.88 6.32 -15.24
N GLN A 75 7.67 5.52 -16.30
CA GLN A 75 6.49 5.64 -17.16
C GLN A 75 5.20 5.53 -16.35
N LEU A 76 5.08 4.52 -15.48
CA LEU A 76 3.90 4.32 -14.64
C LEU A 76 3.70 5.46 -13.62
N LYS A 77 4.79 6.00 -13.06
CA LYS A 77 4.75 7.20 -12.21
C LYS A 77 4.16 8.39 -12.99
N ASP A 78 4.60 8.61 -14.21
CA ASP A 78 4.15 9.74 -15.03
C ASP A 78 2.70 9.58 -15.51
N GLU A 79 2.28 8.36 -15.82
CA GLU A 79 0.87 8.03 -16.06
C GLU A 79 0.02 8.30 -14.80
N GLY A 80 0.53 7.95 -13.61
CA GLY A 80 -0.09 8.30 -12.33
C GLY A 80 -0.25 9.80 -12.15
N ASN A 81 0.78 10.58 -12.49
CA ASN A 81 0.73 12.04 -12.45
C ASN A 81 -0.34 12.61 -13.43
N LYS A 82 -0.48 12.02 -14.61
CA LYS A 82 -1.56 12.38 -15.55
C LYS A 82 -2.95 12.04 -15.01
N ALA A 83 -3.10 10.92 -14.29
CA ALA A 83 -4.35 10.57 -13.62
C ALA A 83 -4.70 11.57 -12.51
N VAL A 84 -3.72 12.00 -11.72
CA VAL A 84 -3.87 13.10 -10.73
C VAL A 84 -4.36 14.39 -11.38
N GLN A 85 -3.77 14.79 -12.52
CA GLN A 85 -4.19 15.99 -13.25
C GLN A 85 -5.64 15.92 -13.73
N LYS A 86 -6.16 14.72 -13.98
CA LYS A 86 -7.55 14.47 -14.36
C LYS A 86 -8.50 14.30 -13.16
N GLY A 87 -7.97 14.32 -11.93
CA GLY A 87 -8.75 14.06 -10.71
C GLY A 87 -9.10 12.59 -10.48
N ASP A 88 -8.50 11.65 -11.24
CA ASP A 88 -8.72 10.22 -11.07
C ASP A 88 -7.74 9.65 -10.03
N TRP A 89 -8.09 9.83 -8.77
CA TRP A 89 -7.26 9.44 -7.62
C TRP A 89 -7.11 7.92 -7.48
N ALA A 90 -8.16 7.16 -7.80
CA ALA A 90 -8.14 5.70 -7.73
C ALA A 90 -7.17 5.12 -8.76
N LYS A 91 -7.22 5.62 -10.00
CA LYS A 91 -6.27 5.22 -11.04
C LYS A 91 -4.84 5.66 -10.71
N ALA A 92 -4.66 6.87 -10.18
CA ALA A 92 -3.35 7.35 -9.76
C ALA A 92 -2.73 6.44 -8.68
N MET A 93 -3.49 6.09 -7.64
CA MET A 93 -3.05 5.16 -6.59
C MET A 93 -2.63 3.80 -7.18
N GLN A 94 -3.42 3.25 -8.12
CA GLN A 94 -3.09 2.00 -8.80
C GLN A 94 -1.77 2.12 -9.59
N LEU A 95 -1.61 3.17 -10.40
CA LEU A 95 -0.43 3.38 -11.24
C LEU A 95 0.85 3.60 -10.41
N TYR A 96 0.77 4.38 -9.32
CA TYR A 96 1.90 4.50 -8.39
C TYR A 96 2.25 3.17 -7.72
N SER A 97 1.24 2.36 -7.37
CA SER A 97 1.49 1.04 -6.78
C SER A 97 2.17 0.10 -7.80
N GLN A 98 1.76 0.14 -9.07
CA GLN A 98 2.43 -0.59 -10.15
C GLN A 98 3.86 -0.10 -10.37
N SER A 99 4.09 1.22 -10.37
CA SER A 99 5.43 1.82 -10.45
C SER A 99 6.37 1.27 -9.35
N MET A 100 5.89 1.19 -8.11
CA MET A 100 6.65 0.60 -7.00
C MET A 100 7.00 -0.88 -7.20
N VAL A 101 6.16 -1.64 -7.90
CA VAL A 101 6.45 -3.06 -8.17
C VAL A 101 7.65 -3.20 -9.12
N HIS A 102 7.71 -2.35 -10.15
CA HIS A 102 8.81 -2.35 -11.12
C HIS A 102 10.08 -1.64 -10.60
N MET A 103 9.97 -0.81 -9.56
CA MET A 103 11.10 -0.05 -9.02
C MET A 103 12.22 -0.97 -8.51
N PRO A 104 13.47 -0.83 -9.02
CA PRO A 104 14.63 -1.50 -8.45
C PRO A 104 14.90 -1.03 -7.02
N GLU A 105 15.37 -1.91 -6.14
CA GLU A 105 15.49 -1.60 -4.70
C GLU A 105 16.51 -0.50 -4.38
N LYS A 106 17.55 -0.38 -5.21
CA LYS A 106 18.58 0.67 -5.09
C LYS A 106 18.04 2.09 -5.36
N GLU A 107 16.94 2.22 -6.08
CA GLU A 107 16.34 3.49 -6.51
C GLU A 107 15.48 4.10 -5.38
N THR A 108 16.09 4.26 -4.21
CA THR A 108 15.42 4.67 -2.96
C THR A 108 14.80 6.07 -3.06
N GLU A 109 15.47 7.01 -3.72
CA GLU A 109 14.96 8.37 -3.94
C GLU A 109 13.71 8.36 -4.83
N GLU A 110 13.75 7.70 -5.99
CA GLU A 110 12.57 7.56 -6.88
C GLU A 110 11.42 6.82 -6.17
N LEU A 111 11.72 5.75 -5.43
CA LEU A 111 10.73 5.05 -4.61
C LEU A 111 10.09 5.98 -3.57
N SER A 112 10.88 6.83 -2.92
CA SER A 112 10.38 7.82 -1.96
C SER A 112 9.44 8.83 -2.62
N ILE A 113 9.73 9.24 -3.86
CA ILE A 113 8.88 10.16 -4.62
C ILE A 113 7.55 9.49 -4.99
N VAL A 114 7.59 8.24 -5.45
CA VAL A 114 6.37 7.49 -5.80
C VAL A 114 5.48 7.28 -4.56
N LEU A 115 6.05 6.95 -3.40
CA LEU A 115 5.32 6.86 -2.13
C LEU A 115 4.72 8.22 -1.70
N ALA A 116 5.49 9.31 -1.85
CA ALA A 116 4.99 10.65 -1.59
C ALA A 116 3.85 11.05 -2.55
N ASN A 117 3.84 10.55 -3.78
CA ASN A 117 2.73 10.78 -4.71
C ASN A 117 1.52 9.87 -4.40
N ARG A 118 1.76 8.60 -4.05
CA ARG A 118 0.71 7.65 -3.66
C ARG A 118 -0.03 8.10 -2.40
N SER A 119 0.69 8.61 -1.39
CA SER A 119 0.05 9.21 -0.21
C SER A 119 -0.85 10.41 -0.54
N ALA A 120 -0.59 11.14 -1.63
CA ALA A 120 -1.48 12.21 -2.08
C ALA A 120 -2.81 11.65 -2.58
N ALA A 121 -2.75 10.63 -3.45
CA ALA A 121 -3.93 9.93 -3.95
C ALA A 121 -4.72 9.27 -2.81
N LEU A 122 -4.04 8.59 -1.88
CA LEU A 122 -4.64 7.97 -0.70
C LEU A 122 -5.36 9.00 0.19
N ASN A 123 -4.76 10.17 0.41
CA ASN A 123 -5.41 11.25 1.16
C ASN A 123 -6.70 11.75 0.47
N HIS A 124 -6.70 11.86 -0.86
CA HIS A 124 -7.92 12.23 -1.61
C HIS A 124 -8.98 11.12 -1.61
N LEU A 125 -8.57 9.86 -1.43
CA LEU A 125 -9.46 8.71 -1.28
C LEU A 125 -9.85 8.44 0.19
N GLU A 126 -9.54 9.37 1.10
CA GLU A 126 -9.84 9.26 2.54
C GLU A 126 -9.19 8.04 3.23
N GLN A 127 -8.14 7.48 2.62
CA GLN A 127 -7.35 6.38 3.17
C GLN A 127 -6.20 6.94 4.04
N TYR A 128 -6.57 7.65 5.11
CA TYR A 128 -5.63 8.45 5.90
C TYR A 128 -4.51 7.63 6.58
N GLU A 129 -4.83 6.46 7.16
CA GLU A 129 -3.80 5.61 7.78
C GLU A 129 -2.79 5.07 6.75
N ASP A 130 -3.26 4.72 5.55
CA ASP A 130 -2.37 4.24 4.48
C ASP A 130 -1.51 5.39 3.93
N ALA A 131 -2.08 6.60 3.83
CA ALA A 131 -1.33 7.80 3.48
C ALA A 131 -0.23 8.11 4.51
N LEU A 132 -0.53 7.98 5.81
CA LEU A 132 0.46 8.15 6.90
C LEU A 132 1.57 7.09 6.84
N ALA A 133 1.23 5.84 6.52
CA ALA A 133 2.21 4.77 6.34
C ALA A 133 3.16 5.06 5.16
N ASP A 134 2.62 5.51 4.03
CA ASP A 134 3.41 5.92 2.86
C ASP A 134 4.32 7.12 3.17
N ILE A 135 3.82 8.13 3.88
CA ILE A 135 4.62 9.30 4.29
C ILE A 135 5.77 8.88 5.20
N LYS A 136 5.51 8.03 6.19
CA LYS A 136 6.56 7.50 7.08
C LYS A 136 7.64 6.77 6.27
N LYS A 137 7.21 5.91 5.33
CA LYS A 137 8.13 5.13 4.50
C LYS A 137 8.94 6.02 3.55
N CYS A 138 8.33 7.02 2.92
CA CYS A 138 9.05 7.91 2.00
C CYS A 138 10.11 8.74 2.74
N LEU A 139 9.80 9.24 3.93
CA LEU A 139 10.76 9.99 4.75
C LEU A 139 11.96 9.12 5.15
N ASN A 140 11.72 7.86 5.52
CA ASN A 140 12.78 6.89 5.85
C ASN A 140 13.67 6.55 4.65
N LEU A 141 13.13 6.63 3.42
CA LEU A 141 13.86 6.38 2.17
C LEU A 141 14.60 7.62 1.63
N GLY A 142 14.70 8.69 2.42
CA GLY A 142 15.47 9.87 2.03
C GLY A 142 14.73 10.86 1.13
N TYR A 143 13.39 10.96 1.26
CA TYR A 143 12.59 11.91 0.47
C TYR A 143 13.23 13.32 0.40
N PRO A 144 13.36 13.92 -0.81
CA PRO A 144 14.15 15.14 -1.01
C PRO A 144 13.75 16.26 -0.07
N ARG A 145 14.74 16.82 0.65
CA ARG A 145 14.50 17.79 1.73
C ARG A 145 13.68 18.99 1.29
N HIS A 146 14.01 19.53 0.12
CA HIS A 146 13.31 20.67 -0.49
C HIS A 146 11.85 20.39 -0.89
N LEU A 147 11.38 19.14 -0.79
CA LEU A 147 9.99 18.75 -1.03
C LEU A 147 9.25 18.29 0.24
N ARG A 148 9.95 18.13 1.38
CA ARG A 148 9.40 17.55 2.61
C ARG A 148 8.18 18.27 3.15
N TYR A 149 8.09 19.59 2.95
CA TYR A 149 6.93 20.39 3.33
C TYR A 149 5.61 19.81 2.77
N LYS A 150 5.63 19.19 1.59
CA LYS A 150 4.44 18.59 0.96
C LYS A 150 3.90 17.39 1.74
N VAL A 151 4.79 16.52 2.22
CA VAL A 151 4.39 15.29 2.93
C VAL A 151 4.09 15.56 4.38
N TYR A 152 4.78 16.52 5.03
CA TYR A 152 4.46 16.93 6.40
C TYR A 152 3.13 17.66 6.49
N GLU A 153 2.83 18.54 5.53
CA GLU A 153 1.55 19.24 5.50
C GLU A 153 0.38 18.27 5.30
N ARG A 154 0.55 17.28 4.41
CA ARG A 154 -0.41 16.19 4.23
C ARG A 154 -0.55 15.32 5.47
N LYS A 155 0.56 14.97 6.13
CA LYS A 155 0.57 14.21 7.39
C LYS A 155 -0.27 14.93 8.45
N ALA A 156 -0.06 16.24 8.61
CA ALA A 156 -0.82 17.05 9.56
C ALA A 156 -2.33 17.02 9.26
N ARG A 157 -2.71 17.20 7.99
CA ARG A 157 -4.12 17.12 7.56
C ARG A 157 -4.74 15.74 7.81
N CYS A 158 -4.03 14.65 7.50
CA CYS A 158 -4.52 13.30 7.78
C CYS A 158 -4.78 13.10 9.28
N LEU A 159 -3.84 13.55 10.12
CA LEU A 159 -3.93 13.42 11.58
C LEU A 159 -5.08 14.25 12.18
N LEU A 160 -5.39 15.41 11.60
CA LEU A 160 -6.57 16.20 11.97
C LEU A 160 -7.87 15.42 11.75
N VAL A 161 -8.02 14.79 10.58
CA VAL A 161 -9.23 14.00 10.28
C VAL A 161 -9.34 12.80 11.22
N LEU A 162 -8.21 12.19 11.55
CA LEU A 162 -8.12 11.09 12.52
C LEU A 162 -8.21 11.54 13.99
N LYS A 163 -8.36 12.84 14.27
CA LYS A 163 -8.41 13.43 15.62
C LYS A 163 -7.16 13.14 16.48
N ARG A 164 -6.02 12.91 15.84
CA ARG A 164 -4.70 12.69 16.46
C ARG A 164 -3.98 14.03 16.62
N ASN A 165 -4.49 14.85 17.54
CA ASN A 165 -4.14 16.27 17.67
C ASN A 165 -2.68 16.50 18.08
N LYS A 166 -2.12 15.68 19.00
CA LYS A 166 -0.72 15.85 19.43
C LYS A 166 0.23 15.53 18.28
N GLU A 167 -0.05 14.46 17.53
CA GLU A 167 0.72 14.14 16.34
C GLU A 167 0.54 15.18 15.23
N ALA A 168 -0.67 15.72 15.04
CA ALA A 168 -0.93 16.79 14.07
C ALA A 168 -0.10 18.06 14.38
N ILE A 169 0.01 18.43 15.66
CA ILE A 169 0.86 19.54 16.10
C ILE A 169 2.33 19.31 15.70
N SER A 170 2.88 18.13 15.99
CA SER A 170 4.24 17.79 15.57
C SER A 170 4.40 17.87 14.05
N ALA A 171 3.43 17.38 13.29
CA ALA A 171 3.48 17.43 11.82
C ALA A 171 3.38 18.87 11.25
N PHE A 172 2.62 19.78 11.88
CA PHE A 172 2.61 21.20 11.50
C PHE A 172 3.93 21.90 11.85
N GLN A 173 4.57 21.55 12.95
CA GLN A 173 5.92 22.04 13.27
C GLN A 173 6.93 21.58 12.20
N ASP A 174 6.92 20.28 11.85
CA ASP A 174 7.75 19.73 10.77
C ASP A 174 7.49 20.43 9.42
N THR A 175 6.23 20.77 9.13
CA THR A 175 5.84 21.54 7.94
C THR A 175 6.52 22.90 7.94
N ILE A 176 6.44 23.65 9.05
CA ILE A 176 7.03 24.99 9.15
C ILE A 176 8.56 24.93 8.98
N SER A 177 9.22 24.00 9.68
CA SER A 177 10.68 23.84 9.59
C SER A 177 11.16 23.47 8.20
N SER A 178 10.42 22.59 7.51
CA SER A 178 10.80 22.15 6.16
C SER A 178 10.53 23.18 5.04
N LEU A 179 9.76 24.24 5.31
CA LEU A 179 9.55 25.33 4.36
C LEU A 179 10.82 26.17 4.13
N ASP A 180 11.78 26.15 5.05
CA ASP A 180 13.06 26.85 4.88
C ASP A 180 13.88 26.20 3.75
N GLU A 181 13.78 24.88 3.59
CA GLU A 181 14.46 24.12 2.53
C GLU A 181 13.70 24.13 1.19
N ALA A 182 12.47 24.66 1.15
CA ALA A 182 11.58 24.63 0.00
C ALA A 182 11.94 25.67 -1.09
N THR A 183 13.20 25.68 -1.54
CA THR A 183 13.78 26.74 -2.41
C THR A 183 12.99 27.00 -3.69
N LYS A 184 12.40 25.97 -4.30
CA LYS A 184 11.59 26.05 -5.53
C LYS A 184 10.12 26.43 -5.31
N LEU A 185 9.68 26.62 -4.07
CA LEU A 185 8.31 27.05 -3.77
C LEU A 185 8.23 28.58 -3.80
N GLU A 186 7.27 29.10 -4.59
CA GLU A 186 6.91 30.52 -4.67
C GLU A 186 6.83 31.19 -3.30
N LYS A 187 7.40 32.39 -3.17
CA LYS A 187 7.53 33.09 -1.89
C LYS A 187 6.17 33.30 -1.21
N GLU A 188 5.17 33.73 -1.97
CA GLU A 188 3.81 33.94 -1.47
C GLU A 188 3.14 32.64 -1.00
N LYS A 189 3.27 31.56 -1.79
CA LYS A 189 2.73 30.23 -1.42
C LYS A 189 3.41 29.68 -0.16
N ARG A 190 4.73 29.87 -0.05
CA ARG A 190 5.52 29.48 1.13
C ARG A 190 5.09 30.26 2.36
N GLN A 191 4.90 31.56 2.23
CA GLN A 191 4.45 32.41 3.34
C GLN A 191 3.03 32.04 3.78
N LYS A 192 2.12 31.85 2.83
CA LYS A 192 0.75 31.41 3.12
C LYS A 192 0.73 30.09 3.89
N MET A 193 1.43 29.06 3.39
CA MET A 193 1.50 27.76 4.06
C MET A 193 2.08 27.86 5.47
N ARG A 194 3.08 28.72 5.68
CA ARG A 194 3.64 28.98 7.01
C ARG A 194 2.63 29.63 7.94
N THR A 195 1.92 30.65 7.48
CA THR A 195 0.88 31.33 8.27
C THR A 195 -0.27 30.37 8.62
N ASP A 196 -0.77 29.61 7.64
CA ASP A 196 -1.84 28.63 7.83
C ASP A 196 -1.42 27.54 8.84
N SER A 197 -0.19 27.02 8.72
CA SER A 197 0.34 26.02 9.66
C SER A 197 0.49 26.58 11.08
N LYS A 198 0.91 27.84 11.24
CA LYS A 198 1.00 28.51 12.55
C LYS A 198 -0.38 28.71 13.18
N LEU A 199 -1.37 29.13 12.38
CA LEU A 199 -2.74 29.28 12.86
C LEU A 199 -3.30 27.94 13.35
N MET A 200 -3.10 26.87 12.59
CA MET A 200 -3.53 25.53 13.00
C MET A 200 -2.84 25.06 14.28
N LEU A 201 -1.54 25.33 14.46
CA LEU A 201 -0.84 25.04 15.70
C LEU A 201 -1.46 25.76 16.90
N GLU A 202 -1.79 27.04 16.77
CA GLU A 202 -2.40 27.81 17.85
C GLU A 202 -3.79 27.27 18.21
N ILE A 203 -4.62 26.99 17.20
CA ILE A 203 -5.96 26.41 17.38
C ILE A 203 -5.87 25.05 18.09
N LEU A 204 -4.98 24.17 17.65
CA LEU A 204 -4.84 22.83 18.22
C LEU A 204 -4.29 22.86 19.65
N ASN A 205 -3.29 23.69 19.92
CA ASN A 205 -2.74 23.83 21.28
C ASN A 205 -3.80 24.36 22.26
N LYS A 206 -4.54 25.41 21.88
CA LYS A 206 -5.65 25.94 22.68
C LYS A 206 -6.73 24.88 22.88
N GLY A 207 -7.12 24.18 21.81
CA GLY A 207 -8.12 23.10 21.86
C GLY A 207 -7.70 21.95 22.78
N LEU A 208 -6.43 21.52 22.73
CA LEU A 208 -5.90 20.48 23.61
C LEU A 208 -5.92 20.89 25.08
N VAL A 209 -5.49 22.12 25.39
CA VAL A 209 -5.50 22.63 26.77
C VAL A 209 -6.93 22.68 27.32
N LEU A 210 -7.88 23.22 26.55
CA LEU A 210 -9.29 23.29 26.94
C LEU A 210 -9.92 21.90 27.14
N ALA A 211 -9.50 20.91 26.35
CA ALA A 211 -9.98 19.53 26.46
C ALA A 211 -9.26 18.71 27.56
N GLY A 212 -8.35 19.31 28.34
CA GLY A 212 -7.61 18.59 29.40
C GLY A 212 -6.48 17.69 28.88
N ASN A 213 -5.86 18.06 27.75
CA ASN A 213 -4.73 17.35 27.13
C ASN A 213 -4.96 15.85 26.86
N PRO A 214 -6.08 15.47 26.22
CA PRO A 214 -6.42 14.08 25.97
C PRO A 214 -5.31 13.35 25.21
N LYS A 215 -5.21 12.04 25.39
CA LYS A 215 -4.35 11.21 24.55
C LYS A 215 -4.95 11.12 23.14
N ASP A 216 -4.09 11.03 22.14
CA ASP A 216 -4.52 10.78 20.77
C ASP A 216 -5.16 9.38 20.69
N PRO A 217 -6.19 9.19 19.84
CA PRO A 217 -6.76 7.89 19.60
C PRO A 217 -5.70 6.96 18.98
N GLU A 218 -5.79 5.68 19.33
CA GLU A 218 -4.93 4.65 18.72
C GLU A 218 -5.16 4.56 17.21
N PRO A 219 -4.13 4.26 16.41
CA PRO A 219 -4.28 4.06 14.97
C PRO A 219 -5.35 3.03 14.66
N LEU A 220 -6.14 3.28 13.61
CA LEU A 220 -7.16 2.34 13.18
C LEU A 220 -6.48 1.04 12.74
N LYS A 221 -6.58 -0.02 13.55
CA LYS A 221 -5.98 -1.33 13.26
C LYS A 221 -6.67 -1.95 12.04
N LYS A 222 -6.08 -1.76 10.86
CA LYS A 222 -6.41 -2.52 9.65
C LYS A 222 -5.71 -3.88 9.58
N THR A 223 -4.90 -4.24 10.58
CA THR A 223 -4.20 -5.52 10.58
C THR A 223 -5.19 -6.64 10.85
N PRO A 224 -5.47 -7.52 9.87
CA PRO A 224 -6.29 -8.70 10.12
C PRO A 224 -5.60 -9.55 11.19
N PRO A 225 -6.37 -10.29 12.00
CA PRO A 225 -5.80 -11.17 13.02
C PRO A 225 -4.78 -12.11 12.37
N LYS A 226 -3.67 -12.38 13.08
CA LYS A 226 -2.64 -13.31 12.60
C LYS A 226 -3.32 -14.62 12.22
N PRO A 227 -3.07 -15.17 11.01
CA PRO A 227 -3.63 -16.44 10.63
C PRO A 227 -3.18 -17.51 11.62
N LYS A 228 -4.11 -18.35 12.08
CA LYS A 228 -3.78 -19.55 12.83
C LYS A 228 -3.24 -20.57 11.82
N LEU A 229 -1.92 -20.63 11.70
CA LEU A 229 -1.25 -21.58 10.82
C LEU A 229 -1.04 -22.89 11.58
N PRO A 230 -1.18 -24.06 10.92
CA PRO A 230 -0.71 -25.31 11.48
C PRO A 230 0.83 -25.30 11.53
N GLY A 231 1.40 -25.83 12.62
CA GLY A 231 2.85 -25.95 12.78
C GLY A 231 3.56 -24.66 13.21
N LYS A 232 4.87 -24.60 12.92
CA LYS A 232 5.73 -23.46 13.29
C LYS A 232 5.61 -22.34 12.27
N HIS A 233 5.77 -21.13 12.75
CA HIS A 233 5.76 -19.91 11.94
C HIS A 233 7.18 -19.59 11.44
N ASN A 234 7.26 -18.98 10.26
CA ASN A 234 8.51 -18.38 9.80
C ASN A 234 8.93 -17.25 10.77
N SER A 235 10.20 -17.25 11.18
CA SER A 235 10.75 -16.31 12.18
C SER A 235 10.75 -14.85 11.70
N GLN A 236 11.03 -14.62 10.42
CA GLN A 236 11.06 -13.31 9.79
C GLN A 236 9.67 -12.86 9.33
N TYR A 237 8.82 -13.80 8.93
CA TYR A 237 7.47 -13.56 8.44
C TYR A 237 6.45 -14.37 9.25
N PRO A 238 6.04 -13.91 10.45
CA PRO A 238 5.17 -14.68 11.34
C PRO A 238 3.77 -14.98 10.78
N ALA A 239 3.39 -14.38 9.65
CA ALA A 239 2.16 -14.70 8.94
C ALA A 239 2.32 -15.83 7.90
N ALA A 240 3.53 -16.38 7.72
CA ALA A 240 3.84 -17.48 6.82
C ALA A 240 4.27 -18.73 7.62
N SER A 241 4.05 -19.91 7.03
CA SER A 241 4.54 -21.18 7.55
C SER A 241 6.07 -21.22 7.53
N GLU A 242 6.70 -21.93 8.47
CA GLU A 242 8.14 -22.24 8.43
C GLU A 242 8.56 -22.97 7.13
N ALA A 243 7.61 -23.62 6.46
CA ALA A 243 7.83 -24.25 5.15
C ALA A 243 8.04 -23.25 4.00
N ILE A 244 7.84 -21.95 4.22
CA ILE A 244 8.03 -20.91 3.21
C ILE A 244 9.20 -20.01 3.61
N GLN A 245 10.14 -19.85 2.69
CA GLN A 245 11.19 -18.84 2.74
C GLN A 245 10.87 -17.72 1.76
N ILE A 246 11.19 -16.49 2.14
CA ILE A 246 11.04 -15.32 1.26
C ILE A 246 12.44 -14.79 0.98
N ASP A 247 12.85 -14.89 -0.27
CA ASP A 247 14.15 -14.45 -0.77
C ASP A 247 13.98 -13.23 -1.68
N SER A 248 15.09 -12.60 -2.04
CA SER A 248 15.11 -11.48 -2.99
C SER A 248 16.34 -11.49 -3.89
N ASP A 249 16.16 -11.11 -5.16
CA ASP A 249 17.26 -10.80 -6.07
C ASP A 249 16.94 -9.60 -6.96
N GLU A 250 17.93 -9.12 -7.72
CA GLU A 250 17.83 -7.92 -8.53
C GLU A 250 16.81 -8.03 -9.67
N VAL A 251 16.60 -9.24 -10.21
CA VAL A 251 15.75 -9.47 -11.39
C VAL A 251 14.29 -9.67 -10.97
N ARG A 252 14.05 -10.56 -10.00
CA ARG A 252 12.72 -10.98 -9.53
C ARG A 252 12.18 -10.10 -8.41
N GLY A 253 13.03 -9.33 -7.72
CA GLY A 253 12.68 -8.71 -6.45
C GLY A 253 12.40 -9.78 -5.39
N ARG A 254 11.42 -9.55 -4.51
CA ARG A 254 11.02 -10.52 -3.47
C ARG A 254 10.19 -11.67 -4.05
N PHE A 255 10.59 -12.91 -3.79
CA PHE A 255 9.89 -14.13 -4.18
C PHE A 255 9.84 -15.14 -3.02
N ALA A 256 8.90 -16.09 -3.07
CA ALA A 256 8.75 -17.11 -2.04
C ALA A 256 9.16 -18.48 -2.59
N THR A 257 9.87 -19.27 -1.77
CA THR A 257 10.33 -20.63 -2.07
C THR A 257 9.85 -21.57 -0.97
N ALA A 258 9.51 -22.82 -1.34
CA ALA A 258 9.19 -23.84 -0.37
C ALA A 258 10.50 -24.48 0.14
N THR A 259 10.68 -24.56 1.45
CA THR A 259 11.88 -25.18 2.07
C THR A 259 11.74 -26.69 2.25
N LYS A 260 10.51 -27.21 2.10
CA LYS A 260 10.15 -28.62 2.16
C LYS A 260 8.85 -28.84 1.39
N ASP A 261 8.53 -30.09 1.10
CA ASP A 261 7.24 -30.44 0.50
C ASP A 261 6.09 -29.99 1.41
N ILE A 262 5.10 -29.35 0.81
CA ILE A 262 3.92 -28.82 1.49
C ILE A 262 2.76 -29.76 1.17
N GLU A 263 2.38 -30.59 2.14
CA GLU A 263 1.24 -31.51 2.02
C GLU A 263 -0.09 -30.74 2.10
N GLY A 264 -0.50 -30.17 0.97
CA GLY A 264 -1.82 -29.57 0.77
C GLY A 264 -1.84 -28.04 0.78
N TRP A 265 -2.82 -27.50 0.06
CA TRP A 265 -3.00 -26.05 -0.19
C TRP A 265 -3.35 -25.22 1.06
N ARG A 266 -3.59 -25.84 2.22
CA ARG A 266 -3.96 -25.14 3.47
C ARG A 266 -2.81 -24.33 4.08
N ASP A 267 -1.57 -24.61 3.68
CA ASP A 267 -0.37 -24.04 4.29
C ASP A 267 0.23 -22.85 3.51
N LEU A 268 -0.30 -22.57 2.31
CA LEU A 268 0.17 -21.51 1.41
C LEU A 268 -0.60 -20.21 1.61
N ALA A 269 -0.41 -19.55 2.76
CA ALA A 269 -0.88 -18.19 2.98
C ALA A 269 0.29 -17.19 2.98
N CYS A 270 0.83 -16.86 1.80
CA CYS A 270 1.76 -15.74 1.66
C CYS A 270 1.01 -14.46 1.30
N ARG A 271 0.90 -13.54 2.27
CA ARG A 271 0.39 -12.19 2.00
C ARG A 271 1.47 -11.40 1.25
N LYS A 272 1.17 -10.94 0.03
CA LYS A 272 1.90 -9.81 -0.57
C LYS A 272 1.60 -8.55 0.25
N THR A 273 2.58 -8.10 1.03
CA THR A 273 2.57 -6.77 1.63
C THR A 273 2.97 -5.74 0.57
N SER A 274 1.99 -5.01 0.05
CA SER A 274 2.16 -3.76 -0.72
C SER A 274 2.31 -2.56 0.20
#